data_AF-A0A352HPM2-F1
#
_entry.id   AF-A0A352HPM2-F1
#
_cell.length_a   1.000
_cell.length_b   1.000
_cell.length_c   1.000
_cell.angle_alpha   90.00
_cell.angle_beta   90.00
_cell.angle_gamma   90.00
#
_symmetry.space_group_name_H-M   'P 1'
#
loop_
_entity.id
_entity.type
_entity.pdbx_description
1 polymer ?
#
loop_
_entity_poly.entity_id
_entity_poly.type
_entity_poly.pdbx_seq_one_letter_code
_entity_poly.pdbx_strand_id
1 'polypeptide(L)'
;AFRYAYEPFIFAQARGKGEDKTQAYCDAMKFFVIFGLLIFLGVMYYLPVLRHFISRGYWEGLRVVPVMMLAELCFGVFFNLSLWYKLTDRTRWGMYFSLAVFVMMLALNLWLVPAIGIPDGYMGSAYAALASYAVIMVVSYFVGRHYYPLPYQVGRMAVYAAVAAVLYFAGTLLPEEGGMLWLTYTVRTLLLAAYAVGVCVTENVPVISPLVRRLLRLLRHNTKTD
;
A
#
# COMPACT_ATOMS: atom_id res chain seq x y z
N ALA A 1 15.72 -6.54 -2.78
CA ALA A 1 16.26 -5.29 -3.36
C ALA A 1 15.93 -4.04 -2.54
N PHE A 2 14.65 -3.75 -2.21
CA PHE A 2 14.28 -2.55 -1.41
C PHE A 2 14.94 -2.50 -0.02
N ARG A 3 14.94 -3.61 0.74
CA ARG A 3 15.58 -3.71 2.06
C ARG A 3 17.09 -3.36 2.04
N TYR A 4 17.79 -3.72 0.96
CA TYR A 4 19.23 -3.49 0.82
C TYR A 4 19.61 -2.05 0.46
N ALA A 5 18.70 -1.28 -0.15
CA ALA A 5 18.90 0.15 -0.40
C ALA A 5 18.39 1.02 0.75
N TYR A 6 17.32 0.56 1.41
CA TYR A 6 16.64 1.28 2.48
C TYR A 6 17.49 1.36 3.76
N GLU A 7 18.08 0.23 4.18
CA GLU A 7 18.92 0.17 5.38
C GLU A 7 20.13 1.14 5.33
N PRO A 8 21.00 1.14 4.29
CA PRO A 8 22.14 2.07 4.22
C PRO A 8 21.73 3.54 4.02
N PHE A 9 20.64 3.83 3.29
CA PHE A 9 20.11 5.20 3.15
C PHE A 9 19.64 5.75 4.52
N ILE A 10 18.90 4.92 5.26
CA ILE A 10 18.44 5.23 6.62
C ILE A 10 19.59 5.39 7.60
N PHE A 11 20.57 4.48 7.58
CA PHE A 11 21.74 4.54 8.47
C PHE A 11 22.69 5.69 8.12
N ALA A 12 22.81 6.07 6.84
CA ALA A 12 23.58 7.25 6.42
C ALA A 12 22.91 8.55 6.90
N GLN A 13 21.58 8.65 6.80
CA GLN A 13 20.83 9.80 7.31
C GLN A 13 20.78 9.83 8.85
N ALA A 14 20.86 8.67 9.51
CA ALA A 14 21.01 8.57 10.96
C ALA A 14 22.34 9.14 11.50
N ARG A 15 23.37 9.38 10.66
CA ARG A 15 24.61 10.06 11.09
C ARG A 15 24.52 11.60 11.13
N GLY A 16 23.53 12.24 10.50
CA GLY A 16 23.35 13.71 10.52
C GLY A 16 22.46 14.19 11.67
N LYS A 17 22.88 15.16 12.51
CA LYS A 17 22.12 15.63 13.70
C LYS A 17 20.87 16.45 13.32
N GLY A 18 19.71 16.20 13.95
CA GLY A 18 18.54 17.12 13.93
C GLY A 18 17.16 16.50 13.60
N GLU A 19 16.10 17.32 13.67
CA GLU A 19 14.68 17.03 13.37
C GLU A 19 14.45 16.40 11.98
N ASP A 20 15.38 16.60 11.04
CA ASP A 20 15.38 16.02 9.69
C ASP A 20 15.40 14.48 9.67
N LYS A 21 15.99 13.83 10.70
CA LYS A 21 16.01 12.35 10.79
C LYS A 21 14.60 11.78 10.82
N THR A 22 13.78 12.35 11.68
CA THR A 22 12.42 11.91 11.97
C THR A 22 11.49 12.12 10.77
N GLN A 23 11.69 13.22 10.05
CA GLN A 23 10.93 13.52 8.83
C GLN A 23 11.21 12.52 7.72
N ALA A 24 12.48 12.15 7.49
CA ALA A 24 12.83 11.16 6.48
C ALA A 24 12.15 9.80 6.69
N TYR A 25 12.04 9.34 7.94
CA TYR A 25 11.29 8.10 8.27
C TYR A 25 9.80 8.24 8.00
N CYS A 26 9.20 9.37 8.37
CA CYS A 26 7.80 9.64 8.13
C CYS A 26 7.50 9.73 6.62
N ASP A 27 8.40 10.34 5.84
CA ASP A 27 8.28 10.44 4.39
C ASP A 27 8.46 9.08 3.72
N ALA A 28 9.44 8.28 4.15
CA ALA A 28 9.63 6.94 3.64
C ALA A 28 8.40 6.05 3.84
N MET A 29 7.79 6.09 5.04
CA MET A 29 6.53 5.40 5.32
C MET A 29 5.40 5.89 4.39
N LYS A 30 5.25 7.20 4.26
CA LYS A 30 4.22 7.81 3.43
C LYS A 30 4.37 7.42 1.96
N PHE A 31 5.58 7.51 1.41
CA PHE A 31 5.86 7.07 0.03
C PHE A 31 5.69 5.56 -0.13
N PHE A 32 6.07 4.75 0.85
CA PHE A 32 5.83 3.30 0.82
C PHE A 32 4.33 3.00 0.67
N VAL A 33 3.46 3.65 1.46
CA VAL A 33 2.00 3.48 1.36
C VAL A 33 1.48 3.96 0.01
N ILE A 34 1.91 5.14 -0.45
CA ILE A 34 1.50 5.71 -1.75
C ILE A 34 1.87 4.79 -2.91
N PHE A 35 3.13 4.36 -2.98
CA PHE A 35 3.59 3.45 -4.04
C PHE A 35 2.91 2.08 -3.93
N GLY A 36 2.71 1.57 -2.72
CA GLY A 36 1.98 0.33 -2.48
C GLY A 36 0.55 0.39 -2.98
N LEU A 37 -0.17 1.49 -2.72
CA LEU A 37 -1.52 1.73 -3.22
C LEU A 37 -1.57 1.90 -4.74
N LEU A 38 -0.56 2.57 -5.33
CA LEU A 38 -0.45 2.70 -6.79
C LEU A 38 -0.26 1.32 -7.45
N ILE A 39 0.62 0.48 -6.90
CA ILE A 39 0.83 -0.89 -7.38
C ILE A 39 -0.45 -1.71 -7.20
N PHE A 40 -1.12 -1.60 -6.06
CA PHE A 40 -2.41 -2.25 -5.82
C PHE A 40 -3.43 -1.89 -6.92
N LEU A 41 -3.62 -0.61 -7.18
CA LEU A 41 -4.56 -0.14 -8.20
C LEU A 41 -4.18 -0.65 -9.61
N GLY A 42 -2.88 -0.59 -9.94
CA GLY A 42 -2.37 -1.08 -11.22
C GLY A 42 -2.64 -2.57 -11.40
N VAL A 43 -2.24 -3.41 -10.44
CA VAL A 43 -2.44 -4.86 -10.52
C VAL A 43 -3.93 -5.20 -10.59
N MET A 44 -4.77 -4.53 -9.80
CA MET A 44 -6.22 -4.76 -9.81
C MET A 44 -6.87 -4.40 -11.15
N TYR A 45 -6.54 -3.23 -11.72
CA TYR A 45 -7.12 -2.81 -12.99
C TYR A 45 -6.71 -3.68 -14.18
N TYR A 46 -5.48 -4.19 -14.15
CA TYR A 46 -4.93 -5.06 -15.18
C TYR A 46 -5.05 -6.55 -14.86
N LEU A 47 -5.67 -6.94 -13.74
CA LEU A 47 -5.88 -8.33 -13.35
C LEU A 47 -6.51 -9.17 -14.48
N PRO A 48 -7.52 -8.68 -15.24
CA PRO A 48 -8.10 -9.44 -16.36
C PRO A 48 -7.15 -9.62 -17.55
N VAL A 49 -6.14 -8.76 -17.69
CA VAL A 49 -5.07 -8.95 -18.69
C VAL A 49 -4.06 -9.96 -18.15
N LEU A 50 -3.65 -9.80 -16.89
CA LEU A 50 -2.70 -10.68 -16.21
C LEU A 50 -3.21 -12.13 -16.11
N ARG A 51 -4.53 -12.34 -16.02
CA ARG A 51 -5.14 -13.70 -15.99
C ARG A 51 -4.80 -14.53 -17.24
N HIS A 52 -4.52 -13.91 -18.39
CA HIS A 52 -4.19 -14.61 -19.63
C HIS A 52 -2.80 -15.25 -19.61
N PHE A 53 -1.91 -14.78 -18.72
CA PHE A 53 -0.61 -15.42 -18.49
C PHE A 53 -0.70 -16.65 -17.59
N ILE A 54 -1.85 -16.87 -16.95
CA ILE A 54 -2.08 -17.92 -15.96
C ILE A 54 -3.02 -18.98 -16.54
N SER A 55 -2.74 -20.26 -16.27
CA SER A 55 -3.62 -21.35 -16.75
C SER A 55 -5.02 -21.26 -16.12
N ARG A 56 -6.04 -21.69 -16.87
CA ARG A 56 -7.46 -21.54 -16.49
C ARG A 56 -7.80 -22.19 -15.13
N GLY A 57 -7.04 -23.19 -14.70
CA GLY A 57 -7.22 -23.86 -13.41
C GLY A 57 -6.95 -22.96 -12.19
N TYR A 58 -6.22 -21.85 -12.33
CA TYR A 58 -5.93 -20.93 -11.23
C TYR A 58 -6.81 -19.68 -11.23
N TRP A 59 -7.78 -19.58 -12.15
CA TRP A 59 -8.62 -18.39 -12.25
C TRP A 59 -9.53 -18.20 -11.02
N GLU A 60 -9.90 -19.28 -10.36
CA GLU A 60 -10.64 -19.24 -9.10
C GLU A 60 -9.82 -18.55 -7.99
N GLY A 61 -8.50 -18.82 -7.96
CA GLY A 61 -7.56 -18.20 -7.03
C GLY A 61 -7.34 -16.70 -7.24
N LEU A 62 -7.74 -16.11 -8.38
CA LEU A 62 -7.61 -14.66 -8.61
C LEU A 62 -8.39 -13.83 -7.59
N ARG A 63 -9.44 -14.40 -6.99
CA ARG A 63 -10.25 -13.76 -5.94
C ARG A 63 -9.46 -13.48 -4.67
N VAL A 64 -8.37 -14.20 -4.43
CA VAL A 64 -7.52 -14.03 -3.24
C VAL A 64 -6.56 -12.84 -3.35
N VAL A 65 -6.24 -12.44 -4.59
CA VAL A 65 -5.18 -11.46 -4.88
C VAL A 65 -5.45 -10.10 -4.23
N PRO A 66 -6.66 -9.49 -4.31
CA PRO A 66 -6.92 -8.21 -3.66
C PRO A 66 -6.70 -8.27 -2.14
N VAL A 67 -7.16 -9.34 -1.50
CA VAL A 67 -7.03 -9.55 -0.05
C VAL A 67 -5.57 -9.69 0.34
N MET A 68 -4.82 -10.51 -0.39
CA MET A 68 -3.40 -10.74 -0.12
C MET A 68 -2.56 -9.47 -0.36
N MET A 69 -2.86 -8.69 -1.39
CA MET A 69 -2.14 -7.43 -1.63
C MET A 69 -2.38 -6.41 -0.51
N LEU A 70 -3.61 -6.33 0.02
CA LEU A 70 -3.88 -5.50 1.19
C LEU A 70 -3.15 -6.02 2.44
N ALA A 71 -3.08 -7.34 2.62
CA ALA A 71 -2.35 -7.96 3.72
C ALA A 71 -0.86 -7.61 3.65
N GLU A 72 -0.25 -7.72 2.47
CA GLU A 72 1.15 -7.37 2.22
C GLU A 72 1.41 -5.86 2.38
N LEU A 73 0.45 -5.00 2.02
CA LEU A 73 0.56 -3.57 2.28
C LEU A 73 0.64 -3.30 3.79
N CYS A 74 -0.26 -3.91 4.58
CA CYS A 74 -0.23 -3.82 6.05
C CYS A 74 1.08 -4.36 6.63
N PHE A 75 1.55 -5.51 6.14
CA PHE A 75 2.82 -6.09 6.56
C PHE A 75 4.01 -5.17 6.25
N GLY A 76 4.01 -4.54 5.08
CA GLY A 76 5.04 -3.56 4.70
C GLY A 76 5.04 -2.30 5.57
N VAL A 77 3.86 -1.82 5.99
CA VAL A 77 3.73 -0.73 6.98
C VAL A 77 4.29 -1.18 8.33
N PHE A 78 3.95 -2.38 8.79
CA PHE A 78 4.52 -2.97 10.01
C PHE A 78 6.05 -3.10 9.91
N PHE A 79 6.59 -3.51 8.77
CA PHE A 79 8.03 -3.59 8.54
C PHE A 79 8.71 -2.23 8.65
N ASN A 80 8.09 -1.16 8.12
CA ASN A 80 8.60 0.19 8.29
C ASN A 80 8.53 0.65 9.75
N LEU A 81 7.43 0.36 10.46
CA LEU A 81 7.32 0.62 11.90
C LEU A 81 8.39 -0.14 12.69
N SER A 82 8.81 -1.32 12.25
CA SER A 82 9.80 -2.15 12.94
C SER A 82 11.15 -1.45 13.24
N LEU A 83 11.43 -0.35 12.55
CA LEU A 83 12.62 0.46 12.77
C LEU A 83 12.68 1.08 14.17
N TRP A 84 11.55 1.45 14.79
CA TRP A 84 11.57 2.16 16.08
C TRP A 84 12.23 1.32 17.19
N TYR A 85 11.92 0.02 17.26
CA TYR A 85 12.48 -0.85 18.29
C TYR A 85 13.88 -1.35 17.93
N LYS A 86 14.25 -1.36 16.64
CA LYS A 86 15.63 -1.62 16.19
C LYS A 86 16.57 -0.48 16.54
N LEU A 87 16.11 0.77 16.38
CA LEU A 87 16.91 1.97 16.67
C LEU A 87 17.03 2.27 18.17
N THR A 88 16.10 1.76 18.99
CA THR A 88 16.07 1.95 20.45
C THR A 88 16.69 0.75 21.19
N ASP A 89 17.41 -0.14 20.49
CA ASP A 89 18.00 -1.40 21.00
C ASP A 89 17.01 -2.31 21.78
N ARG A 90 15.70 -2.17 21.52
CA ARG A 90 14.65 -2.99 22.16
C ARG A 90 14.19 -4.13 21.26
N THR A 91 15.13 -4.91 20.76
CA THR A 91 14.90 -6.06 19.86
C THR A 91 13.90 -7.09 20.41
N ARG A 92 13.73 -7.17 21.73
CA ARG A 92 12.71 -8.00 22.41
C ARG A 92 11.28 -7.71 21.93
N TRP A 93 10.95 -6.46 21.57
CA TRP A 93 9.64 -6.14 20.99
C TRP A 93 9.41 -6.79 19.64
N GLY A 94 10.45 -6.92 18.82
CA GLY A 94 10.36 -7.64 17.55
C GLY A 94 9.98 -9.11 17.74
N MET A 95 10.50 -9.74 18.80
CA MET A 95 10.12 -11.10 19.17
C MET A 95 8.64 -11.18 19.58
N TYR A 96 8.18 -10.30 20.48
CA TYR A 96 6.78 -10.27 20.91
C TYR A 96 5.81 -10.07 19.75
N PHE A 97 6.12 -9.15 18.82
CA PHE A 97 5.27 -8.93 17.65
C PHE A 97 5.26 -10.12 16.70
N SER A 98 6.42 -10.73 16.45
CA SER A 98 6.50 -11.91 15.58
C SER A 98 5.73 -13.10 16.17
N LEU A 99 5.84 -13.30 17.48
CA LEU A 99 5.09 -14.34 18.18
C LEU A 99 3.59 -14.05 18.18
N ALA A 100 3.18 -12.79 18.41
CA ALA A 100 1.78 -12.39 18.36
C ALA A 100 1.17 -12.62 16.97
N VAL A 101 1.89 -12.26 15.90
CA VAL A 101 1.47 -12.54 14.52
C VAL A 101 1.35 -14.03 14.29
N PHE A 102 2.34 -14.82 14.71
CA PHE A 102 2.32 -16.27 14.55
C PHE A 102 1.10 -16.90 15.25
N VAL A 103 0.85 -16.56 16.51
CA VAL A 103 -0.28 -17.08 17.28
C VAL A 103 -1.61 -16.67 16.66
N MET A 104 -1.76 -15.40 16.28
CA MET A 104 -2.98 -14.90 15.67
C MET A 104 -3.23 -15.52 14.30
N MET A 105 -2.20 -15.62 13.47
CA MET A 105 -2.27 -16.27 12.16
C MET A 105 -2.70 -17.73 12.29
N LEU A 106 -2.09 -18.47 13.23
CA LEU A 106 -2.40 -19.87 13.48
C LEU A 106 -3.84 -20.03 14.00
N ALA A 107 -4.24 -19.24 14.99
CA ALA A 107 -5.59 -19.28 15.55
C ALA A 107 -6.66 -18.94 14.50
N LEU A 108 -6.43 -17.90 13.69
CA LEU A 108 -7.34 -17.51 12.63
C LEU A 108 -7.37 -18.54 11.50
N ASN A 109 -6.25 -19.14 11.12
CA ASN A 109 -6.29 -20.21 10.11
C ASN A 109 -7.05 -21.44 10.63
N LEU A 110 -6.82 -21.85 11.87
CA LEU A 110 -7.56 -22.97 12.49
C LEU A 110 -9.06 -22.71 12.62
N TRP A 111 -9.48 -21.45 12.64
CA TRP A 111 -10.90 -21.09 12.74
C TRP A 111 -11.55 -20.78 11.38
N LEU A 112 -10.94 -19.90 10.57
CA LEU A 112 -11.49 -19.45 9.29
C LEU A 112 -11.41 -20.51 8.20
N VAL A 113 -10.36 -21.33 8.17
CA VAL A 113 -10.21 -22.35 7.11
C VAL A 113 -11.32 -23.40 7.23
N PRO A 114 -11.64 -23.96 8.42
CA PRO A 114 -12.78 -24.84 8.57
C PRO A 114 -14.14 -24.14 8.41
N ALA A 115 -14.25 -22.88 8.84
CA ALA A 115 -15.53 -22.14 8.75
C ALA A 115 -15.94 -21.82 7.31
N ILE A 116 -14.97 -21.57 6.41
CA ILE A 116 -15.24 -21.32 4.98
C ILE A 116 -15.43 -22.63 4.21
N GLY A 117 -14.73 -23.71 4.61
CA GLY A 117 -14.87 -25.02 4.00
C GLY A 117 -14.11 -25.19 2.68
N ILE A 118 -13.97 -26.45 2.23
CA ILE A 118 -13.33 -26.81 0.94
C ILE A 118 -14.39 -26.61 -0.16
N PRO A 119 -14.11 -25.93 -1.29
CA PRO A 119 -12.79 -25.59 -1.85
C PRO A 119 -12.22 -24.19 -1.50
N ASP A 120 -13.00 -23.31 -0.89
CA ASP A 120 -12.64 -21.89 -0.69
C ASP A 120 -11.75 -21.60 0.54
N GLY A 121 -11.23 -22.64 1.21
CA GLY A 121 -10.40 -22.50 2.41
C GLY A 121 -9.16 -21.60 2.23
N TYR A 122 -8.67 -21.44 0.99
CA TYR A 122 -7.58 -20.50 0.68
C TYR A 122 -7.96 -19.03 0.94
N MET A 123 -9.23 -18.66 0.78
CA MET A 123 -9.72 -17.32 1.15
C MET A 123 -9.65 -17.10 2.66
N GLY A 124 -9.92 -18.14 3.45
CA GLY A 124 -9.79 -18.10 4.90
C GLY A 124 -8.38 -17.78 5.36
N SER A 125 -7.39 -18.40 4.71
CA SER A 125 -5.98 -18.10 4.98
C SER A 125 -5.61 -16.66 4.63
N ALA A 126 -6.14 -16.13 3.52
CA ALA A 126 -5.90 -14.75 3.11
C ALA A 126 -6.52 -13.73 4.08
N TYR A 127 -7.75 -13.97 4.54
CA TYR A 127 -8.37 -13.14 5.57
C TYR A 127 -7.64 -13.24 6.92
N ALA A 128 -7.16 -14.43 7.28
CA ALA A 128 -6.35 -14.62 8.48
C ALA A 128 -5.04 -13.81 8.40
N ALA A 129 -4.36 -13.80 7.25
CA ALA A 129 -3.17 -12.99 7.02
C ALA A 129 -3.47 -11.50 7.10
N LEU A 130 -4.51 -11.03 6.40
CA LEU A 130 -4.93 -9.62 6.43
C LEU A 130 -5.25 -9.16 7.85
N ALA A 131 -6.08 -9.91 8.58
CA ALA A 131 -6.46 -9.56 9.94
C ALA A 131 -5.24 -9.56 10.88
N SER A 132 -4.37 -10.56 10.78
CA SER A 132 -3.17 -10.66 11.61
C SER A 132 -2.22 -9.48 11.38
N TYR A 133 -1.96 -9.15 10.12
CA TYR A 133 -1.08 -8.04 9.75
C TYR A 133 -1.70 -6.67 10.04
N ALA A 134 -3.01 -6.52 9.88
CA ALA A 134 -3.70 -5.28 10.24
C ALA A 134 -3.65 -5.04 11.76
N VAL A 135 -3.94 -6.06 12.57
CA VAL A 135 -3.89 -5.95 14.04
C VAL A 135 -2.47 -5.63 14.51
N ILE A 136 -1.45 -6.33 14.01
CA ILE A 136 -0.07 -6.06 14.43
C ILE A 136 0.43 -4.70 13.97
N MET A 137 0.01 -4.23 12.79
CA MET A 137 0.32 -2.89 12.29
C MET A 137 -0.23 -1.83 13.24
N VAL A 138 -1.50 -1.96 13.65
CA VAL A 138 -2.15 -1.02 14.57
C VAL A 138 -1.49 -1.06 15.96
N VAL A 139 -1.27 -2.25 16.51
CA VAL A 139 -0.59 -2.42 17.81
C VAL A 139 0.81 -1.82 17.76
N SER A 140 1.60 -2.13 16.73
CA SER A 140 2.96 -1.59 16.57
C SER A 140 2.97 -0.07 16.41
N TYR A 141 1.96 0.51 15.76
CA TYR A 141 1.80 1.96 15.66
C TYR A 141 1.55 2.61 17.03
N PHE A 142 0.62 2.09 17.84
CA PHE A 142 0.33 2.63 19.16
C PHE A 142 1.48 2.44 20.14
N VAL A 143 2.08 1.25 20.17
CA VAL A 143 3.25 0.95 21.01
C VAL A 143 4.44 1.81 20.58
N GLY A 144 4.67 1.94 19.28
CA GLY A 144 5.72 2.79 18.72
C GLY A 144 5.54 4.25 19.14
N ARG A 145 4.32 4.78 19.12
CA ARG A 145 4.02 6.14 19.57
C ARG A 145 4.35 6.37 21.06
N HIS A 146 4.20 5.35 21.90
CA HIS A 146 4.50 5.44 23.32
C HIS A 146 6.02 5.47 23.60
N TYR A 147 6.80 4.64 22.90
CA TYR A 147 8.25 4.54 23.14
C TYR A 147 9.10 5.51 22.31
N TYR A 148 8.66 5.82 21.10
CA TYR A 148 9.39 6.68 20.17
C TYR A 148 8.39 7.48 19.31
N PRO A 149 7.91 8.64 19.81
CA PRO A 149 6.86 9.41 19.15
C PRO A 149 7.37 10.03 17.85
N LEU A 150 7.19 9.30 16.75
CA LEU A 150 7.39 9.81 15.40
C LEU A 150 6.11 10.53 14.94
N PRO A 151 6.20 11.78 14.42
CA PRO A 151 5.09 12.56 13.89
C PRO A 151 4.64 12.02 12.52
N TYR A 152 4.16 10.78 12.49
CA TYR A 152 3.61 10.18 11.28
C TYR A 152 2.38 10.94 10.81
N GLN A 153 2.34 11.32 9.54
CA GLN A 153 1.21 11.99 8.89
C GLN A 153 0.09 10.99 8.56
N VAL A 154 -0.40 10.25 9.57
CA VAL A 154 -1.41 9.19 9.42
C VAL A 154 -2.69 9.67 8.77
N GLY A 155 -3.09 10.92 9.02
CA GLY A 155 -4.25 11.53 8.35
C GLY A 155 -4.07 11.61 6.83
N ARG A 156 -2.88 11.99 6.34
CA ARG A 156 -2.61 12.03 4.90
C ARG A 156 -2.54 10.63 4.29
N MET A 157 -1.89 9.69 4.96
CA MET A 157 -1.85 8.29 4.51
C MET A 157 -3.25 7.67 4.44
N ALA A 158 -4.12 7.95 5.42
CA ALA A 158 -5.51 7.51 5.42
C ALA A 158 -6.31 8.14 4.27
N VAL A 159 -6.10 9.42 3.96
CA VAL A 159 -6.73 10.06 2.79
C VAL A 159 -6.27 9.39 1.49
N TYR A 160 -4.97 9.13 1.30
CA TYR A 160 -4.50 8.43 0.10
C TYR A 160 -5.07 7.01 -0.02
N ALA A 161 -5.20 6.29 1.10
CA ALA A 161 -5.85 4.97 1.14
C ALA A 161 -7.35 5.05 0.81
N ALA A 162 -8.06 6.04 1.36
CA ALA A 162 -9.48 6.26 1.08
C ALA A 162 -9.70 6.63 -0.40
N VAL A 163 -8.88 7.52 -0.95
CA VAL A 163 -8.92 7.88 -2.38
C VAL A 163 -8.65 6.64 -3.23
N ALA A 164 -7.61 5.86 -2.93
CA ALA A 164 -7.31 4.62 -3.65
C ALA A 164 -8.47 3.61 -3.58
N ALA A 165 -9.13 3.47 -2.42
CA ALA A 165 -10.30 2.62 -2.28
C ALA A 165 -11.47 3.09 -3.15
N VAL A 166 -11.77 4.39 -3.15
CA VAL A 166 -12.83 4.97 -4.01
C VAL A 166 -12.53 4.73 -5.49
N LEU A 167 -11.28 4.96 -5.92
CA LEU A 167 -10.89 4.69 -7.31
C LEU A 167 -10.97 3.19 -7.64
N TYR A 168 -10.56 2.31 -6.73
CA TYR A 168 -10.67 0.87 -6.92
C TYR A 168 -12.12 0.47 -7.17
N PHE A 169 -13.04 0.88 -6.29
CA PHE A 169 -14.47 0.60 -6.47
C PHE A 169 -15.01 1.21 -7.77
N ALA A 170 -14.67 2.47 -8.09
CA ALA A 170 -15.06 3.10 -9.35
C ALA A 170 -14.58 2.32 -10.59
N GLY A 171 -13.36 1.75 -10.55
CA GLY A 171 -12.80 0.94 -11.63
C GLY A 171 -13.44 -0.45 -11.77
N THR A 172 -13.93 -1.03 -10.66
CA THR A 172 -14.66 -2.31 -10.65
C THR A 172 -16.10 -2.20 -11.16
N LEU A 173 -16.71 -1.01 -11.12
CA LEU A 173 -18.05 -0.77 -11.67
C LEU A 173 -18.08 -0.76 -13.22
N LEU A 174 -16.92 -0.66 -13.86
CA LEU A 174 -16.82 -0.69 -15.31
C LEU A 174 -16.98 -2.13 -15.85
N PRO A 175 -17.76 -2.35 -16.92
CA PRO A 175 -17.95 -3.67 -17.50
C PRO A 175 -16.62 -4.33 -17.91
N GLU A 176 -16.42 -5.56 -17.46
CA GLU A 176 -15.21 -6.36 -17.78
C GLU A 176 -15.34 -7.15 -19.08
N GLU A 177 -16.56 -7.39 -19.58
CA GLU A 177 -16.81 -8.17 -20.79
C GLU A 177 -17.81 -7.44 -21.72
N GLY A 178 -17.45 -7.25 -23.00
CA GLY A 178 -18.27 -6.56 -24.00
C GLY A 178 -17.47 -5.84 -25.09
N GLY A 179 -18.15 -5.20 -26.05
CA GLY A 179 -17.50 -4.52 -27.19
C GLY A 179 -16.68 -3.27 -26.84
N MET A 180 -16.82 -2.74 -25.62
CA MET A 180 -16.16 -1.50 -25.16
C MET A 180 -14.96 -1.74 -24.23
N LEU A 181 -14.32 -2.91 -24.30
CA LEU A 181 -13.14 -3.24 -23.49
C LEU A 181 -12.04 -2.17 -23.55
N TRP A 182 -11.80 -1.60 -24.73
CA TRP A 182 -10.79 -0.56 -24.91
C TRP A 182 -11.14 0.71 -24.13
N LEU A 183 -12.43 1.06 -24.04
CA LEU A 183 -12.90 2.17 -23.22
C LEU A 183 -12.68 1.87 -21.73
N THR A 184 -12.99 0.66 -21.26
CA THR A 184 -12.75 0.25 -19.86
C THR A 184 -11.27 0.38 -19.48
N TYR A 185 -10.35 -0.13 -20.32
CA TYR A 185 -8.92 -0.01 -20.05
C TYR A 185 -8.41 1.42 -20.16
N THR A 186 -8.97 2.24 -21.05
CA THR A 186 -8.65 3.67 -21.16
C THR A 186 -9.10 4.44 -19.92
N VAL A 187 -10.29 4.15 -19.39
CA VAL A 187 -10.78 4.78 -18.16
C VAL A 187 -9.95 4.33 -16.96
N ARG A 188 -9.64 3.02 -16.84
CA ARG A 188 -8.77 2.49 -15.78
C ARG A 188 -7.37 3.10 -15.80
N THR A 189 -6.78 3.29 -16.99
CA THR A 189 -5.49 4.00 -17.14
C THR A 189 -5.59 5.46 -16.74
N LEU A 190 -6.65 6.16 -17.15
CA LEU A 190 -6.89 7.55 -16.74
C LEU A 190 -7.08 7.69 -15.23
N LEU A 191 -7.80 6.76 -14.59
CA LEU A 191 -7.96 6.74 -13.13
C LEU A 191 -6.63 6.50 -12.41
N LEU A 192 -5.82 5.55 -12.89
CA LEU A 192 -4.48 5.31 -12.36
C LEU A 192 -3.57 6.53 -12.53
N ALA A 193 -3.60 7.15 -13.70
CA ALA A 193 -2.87 8.38 -13.98
C ALA A 193 -3.35 9.54 -13.08
N ALA A 194 -4.66 9.67 -12.86
CA ALA A 194 -5.24 10.66 -11.96
C ALA A 194 -4.77 10.47 -10.51
N TYR A 195 -4.69 9.21 -10.04
CA TYR A 195 -4.12 8.91 -8.73
C TYR A 195 -2.64 9.33 -8.65
N ALA A 196 -1.83 8.94 -9.63
CA ALA A 196 -0.41 9.26 -9.68
C ALA A 196 -0.17 10.78 -9.76
N VAL A 197 -0.92 11.48 -10.61
CA VAL A 197 -0.85 12.94 -10.75
C VAL A 197 -1.31 13.62 -9.47
N GLY A 198 -2.42 13.20 -8.88
CA GLY A 198 -2.94 13.76 -7.62
C GLY A 198 -1.90 13.70 -6.51
N VAL A 199 -1.27 12.53 -6.33
CA VAL A 199 -0.15 12.31 -5.41
C VAL A 199 1.05 13.22 -5.74
N CYS A 200 1.41 13.34 -7.03
CA CYS A 200 2.55 14.17 -7.44
C CYS A 200 2.30 15.66 -7.17
N VAL A 201 1.07 16.14 -7.34
CA VAL A 201 0.69 17.53 -7.04
C VAL A 201 0.71 17.79 -5.53
N THR A 202 0.16 16.88 -4.73
CA THR A 202 0.08 17.07 -3.27
C THR A 202 1.45 16.96 -2.58
N GLU A 203 2.33 16.08 -3.06
CA GLU A 203 3.65 15.85 -2.44
C GLU A 203 4.78 16.69 -3.06
N ASN A 204 4.52 17.54 -4.06
CA ASN A 204 5.52 18.40 -4.72
C ASN A 204 6.83 17.67 -5.08
N VAL A 205 6.73 16.43 -5.58
CA VAL A 205 7.90 15.59 -5.88
C VAL A 205 8.77 16.31 -6.94
N PRO A 206 10.06 16.60 -6.67
CA PRO A 206 10.87 17.52 -7.46
C PRO A 206 11.05 17.09 -8.92
N VAL A 207 11.05 15.78 -9.19
CA VAL A 207 11.28 15.20 -10.53
C VAL A 207 10.12 15.47 -11.50
N ILE A 208 8.88 15.60 -10.99
CA ILE A 208 7.67 15.83 -11.81
C ILE A 208 7.17 17.28 -11.69
N SER A 209 7.61 18.01 -10.66
CA SER A 209 7.25 19.42 -10.46
C SER A 209 7.45 20.34 -11.68
N PRO A 210 8.50 20.22 -12.52
CA PRO A 210 8.64 21.11 -13.69
C PRO A 210 7.69 20.72 -14.82
N LEU A 211 7.47 19.42 -15.06
CA LEU A 211 6.62 18.90 -16.14
C LEU A 211 5.13 19.16 -15.85
N VAL A 212 4.69 18.88 -14.62
CA VAL A 212 3.30 19.13 -14.21
C VAL A 212 3.02 20.63 -14.06
N ARG A 213 3.98 21.45 -13.61
CA ARG A 213 3.82 22.92 -13.67
C ARG A 213 3.73 23.42 -15.11
N ARG A 214 4.45 22.83 -16.06
CA ARG A 214 4.31 23.16 -17.49
C ARG A 214 2.92 22.81 -18.01
N LEU A 215 2.42 21.61 -17.71
CA LEU A 215 1.11 21.16 -18.16
C LEU A 215 -0.05 21.97 -17.53
N LEU A 216 0.03 22.25 -16.23
CA LEU A 216 -0.94 23.11 -15.53
C LEU A 216 -0.90 24.56 -16.01
N ARG A 217 0.28 25.09 -16.39
CA ARG A 217 0.38 26.41 -17.03
C ARG A 217 -0.29 26.43 -18.40
N LEU A 218 -0.15 25.36 -19.19
CA LEU A 218 -0.78 25.24 -20.51
C LEU A 218 -2.31 25.17 -20.41
N LEU A 219 -2.84 24.40 -19.46
CA LEU A 219 -4.29 24.33 -19.21
C LEU A 219 -4.86 25.65 -18.66
N ARG A 220 -4.08 26.39 -17.85
CA ARG A 220 -4.48 27.71 -17.31
C ARG A 220 -4.36 28.85 -18.34
N HIS A 221 -3.57 28.68 -19.40
CA HIS A 221 -3.47 29.68 -20.48
C HIS A 221 -4.64 29.59 -21.47
N ASN A 222 -5.28 28.43 -21.60
CA ASN A 222 -6.39 28.22 -22.53
C ASN A 222 -7.77 28.64 -21.98
N THR A 223 -7.82 29.21 -20.77
CA THR A 223 -9.05 29.71 -20.11
C THR A 223 -9.09 31.23 -20.02
N LYS A 224 -8.14 31.94 -20.65
CA LYS A 224 -8.06 33.41 -20.67
C LYS A 224 -8.17 34.02 -22.08
N THR A 225 -8.52 33.23 -23.08
CA THR A 225 -8.64 33.66 -24.49
C THR A 225 -10.02 33.40 -25.09
N ASP A 226 -11.06 33.38 -24.25
CA ASP A 226 -12.46 33.63 -24.60
C ASP A 226 -12.97 34.74 -23.65
#